data_AF-A0A4R6HWZ0-F1
#
_entry.id   AF-A0A4R6HWZ0-F1
#
_cell.length_a   1.000
_cell.length_b   1.000
_cell.length_c   1.000
_cell.angle_alpha   90.00
_cell.angle_beta   90.00
_cell.angle_gamma   90.00
#
_symmetry.space_group_name_H-M   'P 1'
#
loop_
_entity.id
_entity.type
_entity.pdbx_description
1 polymer ?
#
loop_
_entity_poly.entity_id
_entity_poly.type
_entity_poly.pdbx_seq_one_letter_code
_entity_poly.pdbx_strand_id
1 'polypeptide(L)'
;MRNDSSLWLQTHLAEHSGELNWVAELFPDSCDYLAVYEQSGLVGPRSTFAHGIHLDQAMRGRLAAHGANLAFCPSSNLFLGSGLFDRLAACEMSLNISYASDVGDGTDLSGLATLKAAYQLGQLRGQPLTA
;
A
#
# COMPACT_ATOMS: atom_id res chain seq x y z
N MET A 1 -10.32 -15.70 -2.97
CA MET A 1 -9.35 -16.52 -2.21
C MET A 1 -9.99 -17.57 -1.34
N ARG A 2 -10.70 -17.19 -0.26
CA ARG A 2 -11.25 -18.14 0.72
C ARG A 2 -12.14 -19.23 0.10
N ASN A 3 -12.95 -18.86 -0.88
CA ASN A 3 -13.88 -19.79 -1.57
C ASN A 3 -13.41 -20.19 -2.98
N ASP A 4 -12.48 -19.41 -3.56
CA ASP A 4 -11.83 -19.69 -4.84
C ASP A 4 -10.43 -19.10 -4.81
N SER A 5 -9.42 -19.97 -4.81
CA SER A 5 -8.02 -19.59 -4.73
C SER A 5 -7.49 -19.01 -6.03
N SER A 6 -8.17 -19.19 -7.17
CA SER A 6 -7.74 -18.70 -8.49
C SER A 6 -7.88 -17.19 -8.68
N LEU A 7 -8.80 -16.57 -7.95
CA LEU A 7 -9.12 -15.15 -8.07
C LEU A 7 -8.11 -14.24 -7.36
N TRP A 8 -7.93 -13.04 -7.91
CA TRP A 8 -7.16 -11.95 -7.33
C TRP A 8 -8.05 -11.03 -6.49
N LEU A 9 -7.46 -10.43 -5.46
CA LEU A 9 -8.04 -9.34 -4.70
C LEU A 9 -7.21 -8.07 -4.94
N GLN A 10 -7.89 -6.95 -5.14
CA GLN A 10 -7.29 -5.62 -5.10
C GLN A 10 -8.16 -4.68 -4.27
N THR A 11 -7.55 -3.95 -3.33
CA THR A 11 -8.24 -2.97 -2.46
C THR A 11 -7.24 -1.93 -1.94
N HIS A 12 -7.72 -0.88 -1.26
CA HIS A 12 -6.86 0.11 -0.60
C HIS A 12 -6.44 -0.37 0.79
N LEU A 13 -5.32 0.14 1.30
CA LEU A 13 -4.88 -0.09 2.67
C LEU A 13 -4.02 1.06 3.17
N ALA A 14 -4.42 1.64 4.31
CA ALA A 14 -3.62 2.59 5.08
C ALA A 14 -3.06 3.75 4.22
N GLU A 15 -3.93 4.38 3.41
CA GLU A 15 -3.55 5.51 2.57
C GLU A 15 -3.56 6.82 3.37
N HIS A 16 -4.64 7.10 4.11
CA HIS A 16 -4.84 8.39 4.76
C HIS A 16 -5.12 8.22 6.26
N SER A 17 -4.64 9.14 7.10
CA SER A 17 -4.86 9.06 8.56
C SER A 17 -6.33 9.12 8.95
N GLY A 18 -7.13 9.92 8.25
CA GLY A 18 -8.59 9.96 8.40
C GLY A 18 -9.28 8.64 8.03
N GLU A 19 -8.77 7.93 7.02
CA GLU A 19 -9.27 6.59 6.64
C GLU A 19 -8.95 5.58 7.76
N LEU A 20 -7.75 5.59 8.33
CA LEU A 20 -7.38 4.72 9.45
C LEU A 20 -8.34 4.91 10.64
N ASN A 21 -8.62 6.15 11.01
CA ASN A 21 -9.54 6.47 12.10
C ASN A 21 -10.94 5.93 11.80
N TRP A 22 -11.42 6.13 10.58
CA TRP A 22 -12.75 5.68 10.19
C TRP A 22 -12.87 4.16 10.17
N VAL A 23 -11.84 3.45 9.71
CA VAL A 23 -11.79 1.98 9.79
C VAL A 23 -11.80 1.52 11.24
N ALA A 24 -11.04 2.16 12.13
CA ALA A 24 -11.01 1.82 13.54
C ALA A 24 -12.39 2.02 14.21
N GLU A 25 -13.15 3.03 13.81
CA GLU A 25 -14.54 3.24 14.25
C GLU A 25 -15.49 2.13 13.76
N LEU A 26 -15.34 1.70 12.51
CA LEU A 26 -16.21 0.69 11.89
C LEU A 26 -15.90 -0.74 12.35
N PHE A 27 -14.63 -1.02 12.69
CA PHE A 27 -14.14 -2.35 13.07
C PHE A 27 -13.41 -2.32 14.41
N PRO A 28 -14.09 -1.98 15.52
CA PRO A 28 -13.45 -1.77 16.83
C PRO A 28 -12.79 -3.02 17.42
N ASP A 29 -13.21 -4.21 16.97
CA ASP A 29 -12.62 -5.49 17.40
C ASP A 29 -11.34 -5.86 16.64
N SER A 30 -10.96 -5.08 15.62
CA SER A 30 -9.73 -5.26 14.86
C SER A 30 -8.60 -4.40 15.42
N CYS A 31 -7.41 -4.98 15.58
CA CYS A 31 -6.27 -4.26 16.17
C CYS A 31 -5.68 -3.18 15.25
N ASP A 32 -5.87 -3.31 13.93
CA ASP A 32 -5.45 -2.35 12.92
C ASP A 32 -6.24 -2.58 11.62
N TYR A 33 -6.01 -1.75 10.60
CA TYR A 33 -6.71 -1.84 9.31
C TYR A 33 -6.39 -3.16 8.58
N LEU A 34 -5.14 -3.63 8.62
CA LEU A 34 -4.78 -4.90 7.98
C LEU A 34 -5.55 -6.07 8.59
N ALA A 35 -5.73 -6.06 9.92
CA ALA A 35 -6.44 -7.11 10.65
C ALA A 35 -7.88 -7.32 10.16
N VAL A 36 -8.56 -6.27 9.69
CA VAL A 36 -9.91 -6.38 9.09
C VAL A 36 -9.90 -7.33 7.89
N TYR A 37 -8.89 -7.21 7.03
CA TYR A 37 -8.71 -8.09 5.87
C TYR A 37 -8.21 -9.48 6.28
N GLU A 38 -7.32 -9.58 7.28
CA GLU A 38 -6.81 -10.85 7.80
C GLU A 38 -7.94 -11.72 8.35
N GLN A 39 -8.80 -11.15 9.20
CA GLN A 39 -9.98 -11.82 9.77
C GLN A 39 -10.97 -12.30 8.70
N SER A 40 -11.02 -11.60 7.57
CA SER A 40 -11.86 -11.95 6.42
C SER A 40 -11.23 -13.01 5.50
N GLY A 41 -9.98 -13.42 5.75
CA GLY A 41 -9.25 -14.36 4.89
C GLY A 41 -8.88 -13.78 3.53
N LEU A 42 -8.60 -12.47 3.50
CA LEU A 42 -8.36 -11.68 2.29
C LEU A 42 -6.89 -11.29 2.08
N VAL A 43 -5.98 -11.71 2.96
CA VAL A 43 -4.54 -11.42 2.84
C VAL A 43 -3.79 -12.66 2.37
N GLY A 44 -3.12 -12.58 1.22
CA GLY A 44 -2.38 -13.69 0.65
C GLY A 44 -1.65 -13.34 -0.66
N PRO A 45 -1.04 -14.33 -1.34
CA PRO A 45 -0.17 -14.09 -2.50
C PRO A 45 -0.82 -13.43 -3.72
N ARG A 46 -2.15 -13.50 -3.84
CA ARG A 46 -2.94 -12.84 -4.90
C ARG A 46 -3.72 -11.62 -4.41
N SER A 47 -3.33 -11.06 -3.26
CA SER A 47 -3.90 -9.83 -2.72
C SER A 47 -2.94 -8.68 -2.98
N THR A 48 -3.43 -7.62 -3.61
CA THR A 48 -2.70 -6.39 -3.87
C THR A 48 -3.37 -5.25 -3.12
N PHE A 49 -2.64 -4.62 -2.21
CA PHE A 49 -3.10 -3.48 -1.44
C PHE A 49 -2.47 -2.20 -1.97
N ALA A 50 -3.28 -1.24 -2.39
CA ALA A 50 -2.80 0.05 -2.86
C ALA A 50 -2.38 0.95 -1.68
N HIS A 51 -1.38 1.80 -1.94
CA HIS A 51 -0.81 2.81 -1.05
C HIS A 51 0.09 2.28 0.07
N GLY A 52 -0.48 1.74 1.16
CA GLY A 52 0.29 1.27 2.31
C GLY A 52 1.18 2.34 2.97
N ILE A 53 0.77 3.61 2.93
CA ILE A 53 1.58 4.75 3.40
C ILE A 53 1.79 4.68 4.91
N HIS A 54 0.72 4.42 5.66
CA HIS A 54 0.70 4.44 7.13
C HIS A 54 0.80 3.04 7.74
N LEU A 55 1.45 2.10 7.04
CA LEU A 55 1.80 0.81 7.61
C LEU A 55 2.89 1.00 8.68
N ASP A 56 2.76 0.29 9.79
CA ASP A 56 3.80 0.13 10.79
C ASP A 56 4.67 -1.09 10.45
N GLN A 57 5.68 -1.36 11.29
CA GLN A 57 6.57 -2.50 11.08
C GLN A 57 5.86 -3.85 11.24
N ALA A 58 4.89 -3.95 12.15
CA ALA A 58 4.15 -5.18 12.39
C ALA A 58 3.28 -5.55 11.19
N MET A 59 2.48 -4.61 10.69
CA MET A 59 1.65 -4.77 9.49
C MET A 59 2.50 -5.12 8.26
N ARG A 60 3.65 -4.47 8.07
CA ARG A 60 4.59 -4.83 6.99
C ARG A 60 5.06 -6.29 7.12
N GLY A 61 5.45 -6.70 8.32
CA GLY A 61 5.87 -8.08 8.59
C GLY A 61 4.77 -9.10 8.31
N ARG A 62 3.52 -8.81 8.70
CA ARG A 62 2.37 -9.69 8.46
C ARG A 62 2.02 -9.77 6.96
N LEU A 63 1.99 -8.65 6.24
CA LEU A 63 1.82 -8.64 4.78
C LEU A 63 2.87 -9.51 4.08
N ALA A 64 4.14 -9.39 4.48
CA ALA A 64 5.24 -10.18 3.92
C ALA A 64 5.09 -11.67 4.24
N ALA A 65 4.75 -12.02 5.47
CA ALA A 65 4.52 -13.40 5.89
C ALA A 65 3.36 -14.06 5.11
N HIS A 66 2.33 -13.29 4.75
CA HIS A 66 1.24 -13.75 3.89
C HIS A 66 1.58 -13.75 2.40
N GLY A 67 2.72 -13.19 1.99
CA GLY A 67 3.14 -13.05 0.59
C GLY A 67 2.31 -12.02 -0.20
N ALA A 68 1.62 -11.12 0.49
CA ALA A 68 0.79 -10.10 -0.14
C ALA A 68 1.64 -9.04 -0.88
N ASN A 69 0.98 -8.31 -1.79
CA ASN A 69 1.61 -7.31 -2.64
C ASN A 69 1.16 -5.90 -2.24
N LEU A 70 2.05 -4.93 -2.34
CA LEU A 70 1.74 -3.51 -2.26
C LEU A 70 1.85 -2.86 -3.64
N ALA A 71 0.85 -2.05 -4.00
CA ALA A 71 0.92 -1.15 -5.14
C ALA A 71 1.29 0.25 -4.64
N PHE A 72 2.50 0.70 -4.96
CA PHE A 72 2.99 2.03 -4.63
C PHE A 72 2.48 3.05 -5.66
N CYS A 73 1.64 3.98 -5.19
CA CYS A 73 0.94 4.99 -6.00
C CYS A 73 1.50 6.41 -5.77
N PRO A 74 2.75 6.71 -6.16
CA PRO A 74 3.42 7.96 -5.77
C PRO A 74 2.73 9.24 -6.24
N SER A 75 2.11 9.23 -7.42
CA SER A 75 1.44 10.42 -7.96
C SER A 75 0.20 10.80 -7.17
N SER A 76 -0.69 9.86 -6.86
CA SER A 76 -1.88 10.13 -6.05
C SER A 76 -1.53 10.44 -4.60
N ASN A 77 -0.57 9.70 -4.02
CA ASN A 77 -0.06 9.97 -2.67
C ASN A 77 0.38 11.43 -2.48
N LEU A 78 1.06 12.00 -3.48
CA LEU A 78 1.48 13.41 -3.47
C LEU A 78 0.32 14.36 -3.78
N PHE A 79 -0.54 14.02 -4.74
CA PHE A 79 -1.64 14.88 -5.19
C PHE A 79 -2.68 15.09 -4.09
N LEU A 80 -3.05 14.04 -3.37
CA LEU A 80 -4.00 14.08 -2.26
C LEU A 80 -3.37 14.51 -0.93
N GLY A 81 -2.03 14.56 -0.85
CA GLY A 81 -1.33 14.83 0.41
C GLY A 81 -1.42 13.68 1.42
N SER A 82 -1.69 12.46 0.97
CA SER A 82 -1.85 11.26 1.81
C SER A 82 -0.58 10.89 2.59
N GLY A 83 0.59 11.17 2.00
CA GLY A 83 1.89 11.04 2.67
C GLY A 83 2.99 10.44 1.80
N LEU A 84 4.12 10.11 2.43
CA LEU A 84 5.31 9.57 1.75
C LEU A 84 5.44 8.09 2.09
N PHE A 85 5.20 7.19 1.13
CA PHE A 85 5.39 5.74 1.31
C PHE A 85 6.84 5.39 1.71
N ASP A 86 7.03 4.51 2.69
CA ASP A 86 8.34 4.04 3.14
C ASP A 86 8.83 2.83 2.33
N ARG A 87 9.44 3.10 1.19
CA ARG A 87 9.93 2.06 0.28
C ARG A 87 11.03 1.23 0.93
N LEU A 88 11.97 1.83 1.65
CA LEU A 88 13.06 1.07 2.26
C LEU A 88 12.56 0.15 3.37
N ALA A 89 11.70 0.62 4.27
CA ALA A 89 11.13 -0.23 5.30
C ALA A 89 10.30 -1.39 4.70
N ALA A 90 9.63 -1.16 3.58
CA ALA A 90 8.93 -2.23 2.87
C ALA A 90 9.90 -3.23 2.21
N CYS A 91 10.99 -2.76 1.60
CA CYS A 91 12.05 -3.61 1.06
C CYS A 91 12.77 -4.43 2.16
N GLU A 92 13.05 -3.85 3.32
CA GLU A 92 13.66 -4.54 4.47
C GLU A 92 12.79 -5.72 4.95
N MET A 93 11.47 -5.57 4.87
CA MET A 93 10.52 -6.64 5.19
C MET A 93 10.29 -7.62 4.01
N SER A 94 11.02 -7.48 2.90
CA SER A 94 10.87 -8.31 1.69
C SER A 94 9.45 -8.29 1.11
N LEU A 95 8.76 -7.14 1.18
CA LEU A 95 7.44 -6.98 0.56
C LEU A 95 7.54 -6.95 -0.96
N ASN A 96 6.56 -7.57 -1.62
CA ASN A 96 6.37 -7.46 -3.07
C ASN A 96 5.77 -6.08 -3.38
N ILE A 97 6.52 -5.23 -4.08
CA ILE A 97 6.10 -3.86 -4.40
C ILE A 97 6.01 -3.69 -5.92
N SER A 98 4.86 -3.19 -6.40
CA SER A 98 4.66 -2.72 -7.77
C SER A 98 4.48 -1.20 -7.79
N TYR A 99 4.69 -0.58 -8.95
CA TYR A 99 4.38 0.84 -9.16
C TYR A 99 3.05 0.96 -9.89
N ALA A 100 2.18 1.84 -9.41
CA ALA A 100 0.85 2.05 -9.97
C ALA A 100 0.57 3.55 -10.17
N SER A 101 -0.16 3.86 -11.24
CA SER A 101 -0.54 5.24 -11.56
C SER A 101 -1.68 5.75 -10.68
N ASP A 102 -2.58 4.84 -10.29
CA ASP A 102 -3.79 5.15 -9.53
C ASP A 102 -4.63 6.25 -10.20
N VAL A 103 -4.89 6.07 -11.51
CA VAL A 103 -5.53 7.12 -12.32
C VAL A 103 -6.94 7.41 -11.82
N GLY A 104 -7.21 8.70 -11.65
CA GLY A 104 -8.35 9.23 -10.90
C GLY A 104 -7.80 10.29 -9.96
N ASP A 105 -7.08 9.84 -8.93
CA ASP A 105 -6.31 10.69 -8.03
C ASP A 105 -4.88 10.92 -8.55
N GLY A 106 -4.30 9.91 -9.19
CA GLY A 106 -3.16 10.05 -10.07
C GLY A 106 -3.57 10.69 -11.40
N THR A 107 -2.73 11.59 -11.91
CA THR A 107 -3.10 12.49 -13.02
C THR A 107 -2.51 12.10 -14.38
N ASP A 108 -1.86 10.94 -14.49
CA ASP A 108 -1.21 10.48 -15.72
C ASP A 108 -1.25 8.94 -15.82
N LEU A 109 -1.43 8.41 -17.03
CA LEU A 109 -1.39 6.96 -17.33
C LEU A 109 0.05 6.45 -17.61
N SER A 110 1.01 7.35 -17.77
CA SER A 110 2.39 7.03 -18.12
C SER A 110 3.14 6.43 -16.94
N GLY A 111 3.66 5.20 -17.12
CA GLY A 111 4.56 4.59 -16.13
C GLY A 111 5.82 5.42 -15.87
N LEU A 112 6.31 6.19 -16.86
CA LEU A 112 7.44 7.10 -16.65
C LEU A 112 7.05 8.28 -15.75
N ALA A 113 5.81 8.77 -15.85
CA ALA A 113 5.30 9.79 -14.94
C ALA A 113 5.16 9.24 -13.51
N THR A 114 4.69 8.01 -13.35
CA THR A 114 4.65 7.31 -12.05
C THR A 114 6.05 7.17 -11.45
N LEU A 115 7.04 6.74 -12.23
CA LEU A 115 8.43 6.60 -11.76
C LEU A 115 9.06 7.96 -11.42
N LYS A 116 8.75 9.02 -12.18
CA LYS A 116 9.16 10.39 -11.85
C LYS A 116 8.60 10.82 -10.48
N ALA A 117 7.32 10.57 -10.22
CA ALA A 117 6.71 10.86 -8.93
C ALA A 117 7.33 10.02 -7.80
N ALA A 118 7.63 8.73 -8.06
CA ALA A 118 8.32 7.88 -7.10
C ALA A 118 9.70 8.43 -6.72
N TYR A 119 10.46 8.92 -7.71
CA TYR A 119 11.74 9.57 -7.46
C TYR A 119 11.59 10.82 -6.61
N GLN A 120 10.61 11.69 -6.92
CA GLN A 120 10.35 12.91 -6.16
C GLN A 120 9.95 12.63 -4.69
N LEU A 121 9.03 11.67 -4.49
CA LEU A 121 8.64 11.21 -3.16
C LEU A 121 9.83 10.62 -2.39
N GLY A 122 10.63 9.79 -3.07
CA GLY A 122 11.87 9.24 -2.52
C GLY A 122 12.84 10.33 -2.08
N GLN A 123 13.03 11.39 -2.87
CA GLN A 123 13.86 12.53 -2.50
C GLN A 123 13.36 13.23 -1.22
N LEU A 124 12.05 13.47 -1.10
CA LEU A 124 11.46 14.08 0.10
C LEU A 124 11.64 13.20 1.36
N ARG A 125 11.70 11.88 1.19
CA ARG A 125 11.91 10.93 2.30
C ARG A 125 13.39 10.63 2.58
N GLY A 126 14.32 11.16 1.79
CA GLY A 126 15.75 10.79 1.86
C GLY A 126 16.05 9.37 1.34
N GLN A 127 15.16 8.82 0.50
CA GLN A 127 15.22 7.48 -0.09
C GLN A 127 15.13 7.55 -1.65
N PRO A 128 16.02 8.29 -2.33
CA PRO A 128 15.94 8.45 -3.78
C PRO A 128 16.00 7.11 -4.52
N LEU A 129 15.29 7.01 -5.64
CA LEU A 129 15.50 5.92 -6.59
C LEU A 129 16.86 6.11 -7.26
N THR A 130 17.67 5.06 -7.30
CA THR A 130 18.98 5.04 -7.96
C THR A 130 18.89 4.28 -9.29
N ALA A 131 19.74 4.64 -10.25
CA ALA A 131 19.89 3.94 -11.53
C ALA A 131 20.67 2.62 -11.37
#